data_AF-A0A1A5YU48-F1
#
_entry.id   AF-A0A1A5YU48-F1
#
_cell.length_a   1.000
_cell.length_b   1.000
_cell.length_c   1.000
_cell.angle_alpha   90.00
_cell.angle_beta   90.00
_cell.angle_gamma   90.00
#
_symmetry.space_group_name_H-M   'P 1'
#
loop_
_entity.id
_entity.type
_entity.pdbx_description
1 polymer ?
#
loop_
_entity_poly.entity_id
_entity_poly.type
_entity_poly.pdbx_seq_one_letter_code
_entity_poly.pdbx_strand_id
1 'polypeptide(L)'
;MLPSILLQLVLINLFPYTGLGRIVSVPVTVFINTLLIITCIIFAKKHGKKVLIIAITLFITLTLTVGLYPQESSPPIYVQTMQAVKAIQNFDYITREDLKTNGNSENPKYIVALYKFKDEILSEGVHQLYQRENVYFYNYSITALSEIPSKLIGYHKVMWWYLNLFK
;
A
#
# COMPACT_ATOMS: atom_id res chain seq x y z
N MET A 1 12.21 16.51 -7.64
CA MET A 1 12.58 15.10 -7.39
C MET A 1 12.21 14.61 -6.00
N LEU A 2 12.50 15.36 -4.92
CA LEU A 2 12.25 14.92 -3.54
C LEU A 2 10.88 14.25 -3.30
N PRO A 3 9.72 14.84 -3.71
CA PRO A 3 8.42 14.21 -3.49
C PRO A 3 8.26 12.83 -4.17
N SER A 4 8.79 12.68 -5.40
CA SER A 4 8.74 11.40 -6.13
C SER A 4 9.63 10.34 -5.48
N ILE A 5 10.81 10.72 -4.98
CA ILE A 5 11.71 9.81 -4.25
C ILE A 5 11.06 9.34 -2.95
N LEU A 6 10.48 10.26 -2.18
CA LEU A 6 9.76 9.92 -0.95
C LEU A 6 8.58 8.99 -1.26
N LEU A 7 7.82 9.28 -2.31
CA LEU A 7 6.73 8.42 -2.74
C LEU A 7 7.23 7.02 -3.15
N GLN A 8 8.35 6.89 -3.87
CA GLN A 8 8.93 5.58 -4.18
C GLN A 8 9.27 4.78 -2.92
N LEU A 9 9.89 5.42 -1.92
CA LEU A 9 10.18 4.76 -0.63
C LEU A 9 8.91 4.27 0.08
N VAL A 10 7.84 5.07 0.03
CA VAL A 10 6.53 4.68 0.57
C VAL A 10 5.96 3.49 -0.21
N LEU A 11 6.00 3.52 -1.54
CA LEU A 11 5.49 2.44 -2.39
C LEU A 11 6.25 1.13 -2.16
N ILE A 12 7.57 1.21 -1.95
CA ILE A 12 8.42 0.05 -1.62
C ILE A 12 7.99 -0.63 -0.32
N ASN A 13 7.57 0.14 0.68
CA ASN A 13 7.13 -0.40 1.96
C ASN A 13 5.70 -0.94 1.88
N LEU A 14 4.79 -0.19 1.24
CA LEU A 14 3.36 -0.49 1.23
C LEU A 14 2.95 -1.50 0.16
N PHE A 15 3.69 -1.63 -0.92
CA PHE A 15 3.35 -2.52 -2.02
C PHE A 15 4.55 -3.43 -2.36
N PRO A 16 4.81 -4.45 -1.52
CA PRO A 16 6.02 -5.28 -1.61
C PRO A 16 5.99 -6.31 -2.75
N TYR A 17 4.90 -6.40 -3.53
CA TYR A 17 4.67 -7.38 -4.59
C TYR A 17 5.39 -7.06 -5.92
N THR A 18 6.65 -6.63 -5.79
CA THR A 18 7.45 -6.00 -6.85
C THR A 18 8.88 -6.51 -6.82
N GLY A 19 9.08 -7.82 -7.03
CA GLY A 19 10.37 -8.49 -6.83
C GLY A 19 11.49 -7.88 -7.68
N LEU A 20 11.64 -8.38 -8.91
CA LEU A 20 12.70 -7.95 -9.84
C LEU A 20 12.33 -6.64 -10.55
N GLY A 21 11.06 -6.43 -10.83
CA GLY A 21 10.53 -5.26 -11.53
C GLY A 21 10.88 -3.94 -10.82
N ARG A 22 11.03 -3.95 -9.49
CA ARG A 22 11.48 -2.78 -8.73
C ARG A 22 12.89 -2.32 -9.12
N ILE A 23 13.80 -3.25 -9.41
CA ILE A 23 15.20 -2.95 -9.76
C ILE A 23 15.26 -2.12 -11.05
N VAL A 24 14.36 -2.39 -12.00
CA VAL A 24 14.29 -1.68 -13.28
C VAL A 24 13.38 -0.45 -13.20
N SER A 25 12.20 -0.57 -12.58
CA SER A 25 11.20 0.51 -12.58
C SER A 25 11.63 1.74 -11.78
N VAL A 26 12.33 1.59 -10.66
CA VAL A 26 12.81 2.72 -9.85
C VAL A 26 13.74 3.64 -10.65
N PRO A 27 14.85 3.15 -11.25
CA PRO A 27 15.73 4.02 -12.04
C PRO A 27 15.03 4.59 -13.28
N VAL A 28 14.18 3.81 -13.96
CA VAL A 28 13.39 4.31 -15.10
C VAL A 28 12.46 5.44 -14.69
N THR A 29 11.76 5.30 -13.56
CA THR A 29 10.87 6.35 -13.04
C THR A 29 11.64 7.61 -12.66
N VAL A 30 12.80 7.47 -12.02
CA VAL A 30 13.68 8.61 -11.70
C VAL A 30 14.14 9.32 -12.97
N PHE A 31 14.54 8.56 -13.99
CA PHE A 31 14.96 9.11 -15.28
C PHE A 31 13.82 9.88 -15.97
N ILE A 32 12.64 9.28 -16.10
CA ILE A 32 11.46 9.90 -16.73
C ILE A 32 11.05 11.17 -15.96
N ASN A 33 10.97 11.11 -14.62
CA ASN A 33 10.61 12.29 -13.83
C ASN A 33 11.65 13.40 -13.91
N THR A 34 12.94 13.06 -14.04
CA THR A 34 14.01 14.04 -14.25
C THR A 34 13.84 14.77 -15.58
N LEU A 35 13.63 14.01 -16.67
CA LEU A 35 13.38 14.58 -17.99
C LEU A 35 12.15 15.48 -17.99
N LEU A 36 11.06 15.02 -17.37
CA LEU A 36 9.81 15.79 -17.27
C LEU A 36 10.04 17.12 -16.52
N ILE A 37 10.74 17.10 -15.38
CA ILE A 37 11.03 18.31 -14.61
C ILE A 37 11.90 19.29 -15.41
N ILE A 38 12.92 18.82 -16.12
CA ILE A 38 13.77 19.67 -16.96
C ILE A 38 12.94 20.36 -18.03
N THR A 39 12.11 19.60 -18.76
CA THR A 39 11.20 20.14 -19.78
C THR A 39 10.24 21.17 -19.19
N CYS A 40 9.66 20.89 -18.03
CA CYS A 40 8.76 21.82 -17.35
C CYS A 40 9.47 23.09 -16.87
N ILE A 41 10.72 23.02 -16.41
CA ILE A 41 11.51 24.20 -16.03
C ILE A 41 11.81 25.08 -17.25
N ILE A 42 12.20 24.48 -18.38
CA ILE A 42 12.42 25.21 -19.63
C ILE A 42 11.14 25.91 -20.07
N PHE A 43 10.01 25.21 -20.03
CA PHE A 43 8.70 25.78 -20.36
C PHE A 43 8.29 26.89 -19.38
N ALA A 44 8.46 26.69 -18.08
CA ALA A 44 8.13 27.69 -17.05
C ALA A 44 8.99 28.96 -17.14
N LYS A 45 10.21 28.88 -17.67
CA LYS A 45 11.03 30.08 -17.93
C LYS A 45 10.43 30.97 -19.03
N LYS A 46 9.72 30.37 -19.99
CA LYS A 46 9.10 31.07 -21.13
C LYS A 46 7.71 31.65 -20.81
N HIS A 47 7.05 31.18 -19.75
CA HIS A 47 5.67 31.53 -19.42
C HIS A 47 5.54 32.16 -18.02
N GLY A 48 4.62 33.12 -17.85
CA GLY A 48 4.42 33.83 -16.58
C GLY A 48 3.75 33.00 -15.45
N LYS A 49 3.18 31.83 -15.76
CA LYS A 49 2.40 30.99 -14.82
C LYS A 49 3.25 29.93 -14.10
N LYS A 50 4.40 30.34 -13.55
CA LYS A 50 5.40 29.41 -12.96
C LYS A 50 4.82 28.51 -11.86
N VAL A 51 4.01 29.06 -10.95
CA VAL A 51 3.42 28.30 -9.84
C VAL A 51 2.48 27.20 -10.35
N LEU A 52 1.59 27.52 -11.29
CA LEU A 52 0.68 26.54 -11.88
C LEU A 52 1.44 25.44 -12.60
N ILE A 53 2.46 25.80 -13.38
CA ILE A 53 3.29 24.83 -14.10
C ILE A 53 3.98 23.89 -13.10
N ILE A 54 4.59 24.42 -12.04
CA ILE A 54 5.24 23.62 -10.99
C ILE A 54 4.23 22.67 -10.31
N ALA A 55 3.02 23.16 -9.98
CA ALA A 55 1.98 22.35 -9.36
C ALA A 55 1.53 21.20 -10.28
N ILE A 56 1.33 21.47 -11.57
CA ILE A 56 1.00 20.45 -12.57
C ILE A 56 2.14 19.46 -12.72
N THR A 57 3.39 19.92 -12.82
CA THR A 57 4.57 19.05 -12.88
C THR A 57 4.64 18.13 -11.67
N LEU A 58 4.46 18.67 -10.46
CA LEU A 58 4.43 17.88 -9.24
C LEU A 58 3.35 16.80 -9.32
N PHE A 59 2.11 17.17 -9.68
CA PHE A 59 1.01 16.23 -9.81
C PHE A 59 1.29 15.11 -10.83
N ILE A 60 1.82 15.46 -12.01
CA ILE A 60 2.17 14.48 -13.05
C ILE A 60 3.29 13.56 -12.57
N THR A 61 4.36 14.09 -11.97
CA THR A 61 5.48 13.26 -11.48
C THR A 61 5.03 12.26 -10.41
N LEU A 62 4.13 12.66 -9.50
CA LEU A 62 3.56 11.76 -8.50
C LEU A 62 2.68 10.68 -9.15
N THR A 63 1.83 11.08 -10.09
CA THR A 63 0.95 10.15 -10.83
C THR A 63 1.76 9.13 -11.63
N LEU A 64 2.81 9.57 -12.33
CA LEU A 64 3.74 8.69 -13.04
C LEU A 64 4.48 7.76 -12.09
N THR A 65 4.88 8.25 -10.92
CA THR A 65 5.55 7.41 -9.91
C THR A 65 4.65 6.26 -9.47
N VAL A 66 3.36 6.50 -9.22
CA VAL A 66 2.39 5.44 -8.88
C VAL A 66 2.13 4.52 -10.08
N GLY A 67 1.92 5.10 -11.27
CA GLY A 67 1.54 4.35 -12.48
C GLY A 67 2.64 3.46 -13.04
N LEU A 68 3.91 3.86 -12.91
CA LEU A 68 5.08 3.09 -13.35
C LEU A 68 5.58 2.11 -12.28
N TYR A 69 5.04 2.18 -11.06
CA TYR A 69 5.41 1.24 -10.01
C TYR A 69 4.84 -0.15 -10.35
N PRO A 70 5.69 -1.18 -10.49
CA PRO A 70 5.25 -2.49 -10.94
C PRO A 70 4.33 -3.12 -9.90
N GLN A 71 3.48 -4.07 -10.30
CA GLN A 71 2.73 -4.97 -9.41
C GLN A 71 2.71 -6.32 -10.12
N GLU A 72 3.71 -7.17 -9.86
CA GLU A 72 3.99 -8.37 -10.68
C GLU A 72 2.93 -9.47 -10.50
N SER A 73 2.43 -9.63 -9.28
CA SER A 73 1.49 -10.69 -8.91
C SER A 73 0.23 -10.15 -8.23
N SER A 74 0.06 -8.83 -8.21
CA SER A 74 -1.04 -8.16 -7.52
C SER A 74 -1.72 -7.16 -8.45
N PRO A 75 -2.98 -6.78 -8.19
CA PRO A 75 -3.66 -5.74 -8.95
C PRO A 75 -2.90 -4.41 -8.91
N PRO A 76 -3.15 -3.47 -9.83
CA PRO A 76 -2.57 -2.13 -9.75
C PRO A 76 -2.85 -1.43 -8.40
N ILE A 77 -1.93 -0.56 -7.95
CA ILE A 77 -2.03 0.16 -6.66
C ILE A 77 -3.39 0.85 -6.48
N TYR A 78 -3.92 1.47 -7.53
CA TYR A 78 -5.22 2.16 -7.47
C TYR A 78 -6.38 1.19 -7.21
N VAL A 79 -6.30 -0.04 -7.74
CA VAL A 79 -7.29 -1.10 -7.50
C VAL A 79 -7.22 -1.58 -6.06
N GLN A 80 -6.01 -1.88 -5.56
CA GLN A 80 -5.80 -2.28 -4.17
C GLN A 80 -6.31 -1.21 -3.20
N THR A 81 -6.00 0.06 -3.47
CA THR A 81 -6.47 1.21 -2.67
C THR A 81 -7.99 1.31 -2.68
N MET A 82 -8.62 1.18 -3.85
CA MET A 82 -10.08 1.21 -3.97
C MET A 82 -10.73 0.04 -3.22
N GLN A 83 -10.17 -1.17 -3.30
CA GLN A 83 -10.67 -2.33 -2.57
C GLN A 83 -10.52 -2.16 -1.06
N ALA A 84 -9.41 -1.59 -0.60
CA ALA A 84 -9.17 -1.26 0.80
C ALA A 84 -10.21 -0.27 1.35
N VAL A 85 -10.44 0.83 0.62
CA VAL A 85 -11.46 1.83 0.98
C VAL A 85 -12.85 1.20 1.03
N LYS A 86 -13.22 0.40 0.02
CA LYS A 86 -14.51 -0.31 -0.02
C LYS A 86 -14.65 -1.28 1.16
N ALA A 87 -13.60 -2.00 1.53
CA ALA A 87 -13.64 -2.91 2.67
C ALA A 87 -13.89 -2.15 3.98
N ILE A 88 -13.18 -1.03 4.20
CA ILE A 88 -13.34 -0.18 5.38
C ILE A 88 -14.73 0.45 5.44
N GLN A 89 -15.26 0.94 4.32
CA GLN A 89 -16.60 1.52 4.24
C GLN A 89 -17.70 0.49 4.57
N ASN A 90 -17.48 -0.77 4.22
CA ASN A 90 -18.42 -1.86 4.48
C ASN A 90 -18.19 -2.55 5.83
N PHE A 91 -17.53 -1.89 6.80
CA PHE A 91 -17.18 -2.44 8.11
C PHE A 91 -18.32 -3.20 8.80
N ASP A 92 -19.53 -2.63 8.80
CA ASP A 92 -20.68 -3.20 9.50
C ASP A 92 -21.15 -4.52 8.88
N TYR A 93 -20.97 -4.68 7.57
CA TYR A 93 -21.34 -5.87 6.80
C TYR A 93 -20.24 -6.95 6.78
N ILE A 94 -19.05 -6.68 7.33
CA ILE A 94 -17.99 -7.68 7.43
C ILE A 94 -18.37 -8.77 8.42
N THR A 95 -18.15 -10.02 8.02
CA THR A 95 -18.51 -11.24 8.76
C THR A 95 -17.29 -12.05 9.15
N ARG A 96 -17.45 -13.04 10.04
CA ARG A 96 -16.35 -13.94 10.41
C ARG A 96 -15.81 -14.75 9.24
N GLU A 97 -16.64 -15.02 8.23
CA GLU A 97 -16.21 -15.74 7.03
C GLU A 97 -15.15 -14.96 6.24
N ASP A 98 -15.12 -13.63 6.35
CA ASP A 98 -14.10 -12.78 5.72
C ASP A 98 -12.70 -12.94 6.38
N LEU A 99 -12.58 -13.66 7.52
CA LEU A 99 -11.29 -14.08 8.09
C LEU A 99 -10.64 -15.22 7.29
N LYS A 100 -11.40 -15.91 6.45
CA LYS A 100 -10.87 -16.97 5.59
C LYS A 100 -10.22 -16.33 4.36
N THR A 101 -8.93 -16.57 4.17
CA THR A 101 -8.21 -15.99 3.02
C THR A 101 -8.46 -16.80 1.76
N ASN A 102 -8.78 -18.10 1.86
CA ASN A 102 -8.98 -19.02 0.72
C ASN A 102 -7.82 -18.93 -0.29
N GLY A 103 -6.58 -18.76 0.19
CA GLY A 103 -5.39 -18.56 -0.64
C GLY A 103 -5.17 -17.12 -1.13
N ASN A 104 -6.13 -16.22 -0.94
CA ASN A 104 -6.01 -14.79 -1.25
C ASN A 104 -5.73 -13.96 0.02
N SER A 105 -4.49 -14.00 0.49
CA SER A 105 -4.02 -13.18 1.62
C SER A 105 -4.02 -11.67 1.34
N GLU A 106 -4.25 -11.25 0.10
CA GLU A 106 -4.30 -9.84 -0.31
C GLU A 106 -5.70 -9.25 -0.19
N ASN A 107 -6.72 -10.03 0.18
CA ASN A 107 -8.08 -9.55 0.31
C ASN A 107 -8.21 -8.51 1.44
N PRO A 108 -8.55 -7.24 1.16
CA PRO A 108 -8.64 -6.21 2.20
C PRO A 108 -9.73 -6.47 3.25
N LYS A 109 -10.77 -7.24 2.90
CA LYS A 109 -11.83 -7.64 3.85
C LYS A 109 -11.28 -8.43 5.03
N TYR A 110 -10.23 -9.23 4.80
CA TYR A 110 -9.54 -9.96 5.86
C TYR A 110 -9.05 -9.04 6.98
N ILE A 111 -8.49 -7.87 6.63
CA ILE A 111 -7.96 -6.92 7.61
C ILE A 111 -9.07 -6.27 8.42
N VAL A 112 -10.17 -5.93 7.76
CA VAL A 112 -11.33 -5.35 8.45
C VAL A 112 -11.97 -6.39 9.37
N ALA A 113 -12.07 -7.64 8.92
CA ALA A 113 -12.57 -8.75 9.73
C ALA A 113 -11.66 -9.02 10.93
N LEU A 114 -10.34 -9.08 10.70
CA LEU A 114 -9.33 -9.25 11.73
C LEU A 114 -9.45 -8.15 12.80
N TYR A 115 -9.63 -6.89 12.40
CA TYR A 115 -9.81 -5.78 13.34
C TYR A 115 -11.14 -5.87 14.10
N LYS A 116 -12.23 -6.25 13.42
CA LYS A 116 -13.58 -6.33 14.00
C LYS A 116 -13.70 -7.46 15.03
N PHE A 117 -13.09 -8.61 14.76
CA PHE A 117 -13.17 -9.82 15.61
C PHE A 117 -11.88 -10.08 16.41
N LYS A 118 -11.00 -9.08 16.53
CA LYS A 118 -9.68 -9.21 17.18
C LYS A 118 -9.73 -9.80 18.60
N ASP A 119 -10.73 -9.42 19.40
CA ASP A 119 -10.85 -9.85 20.79
C ASP A 119 -11.29 -11.32 20.90
N GLU A 120 -12.11 -11.77 19.96
CA GLU A 120 -12.58 -13.16 19.87
C GLU A 120 -11.45 -14.09 19.40
N ILE A 121 -10.73 -13.68 18.36
CA ILE A 121 -9.64 -14.47 17.76
C ILE A 121 -8.52 -14.75 18.77
N LEU A 122 -8.18 -13.77 19.60
CA LEU A 122 -7.11 -13.90 20.59
C LEU A 122 -7.52 -14.73 21.80
N SER A 123 -8.83 -14.90 22.05
CA SER A 123 -9.33 -15.77 23.12
C SER A 123 -9.13 -17.26 22.84
N GLU A 124 -8.93 -17.62 21.56
CA GLU A 124 -8.72 -19.00 21.10
C GLU A 124 -7.24 -19.45 21.15
N GLY A 125 -6.33 -18.56 21.58
CA GLY A 125 -4.90 -18.85 21.73
C GLY A 125 -4.06 -18.32 20.56
N VAL A 126 -3.27 -19.21 19.92
CA VAL A 126 -2.36 -18.82 18.83
C VAL A 126 -3.12 -18.75 17.51
N HIS A 127 -3.20 -17.56 16.90
CA HIS A 127 -3.82 -17.38 15.58
C HIS A 127 -2.77 -17.19 14.49
N GLN A 128 -2.97 -17.79 13.31
CA GLN A 128 -2.08 -17.64 12.16
C GLN A 128 -2.59 -16.54 11.23
N LEU A 129 -1.89 -15.41 11.21
CA LEU A 129 -2.21 -14.32 10.28
C LEU A 129 -2.13 -14.80 8.82
N TYR A 130 -3.08 -14.33 8.02
CA TYR A 130 -3.23 -14.70 6.62
C TYR A 130 -3.44 -16.19 6.34
N GLN A 131 -3.65 -17.01 7.38
CA GLN A 131 -3.64 -18.48 7.30
C GLN A 131 -2.32 -19.02 6.72
N ARG A 132 -1.21 -18.34 7.00
CA ARG A 132 0.14 -18.71 6.54
C ARG A 132 0.94 -19.33 7.68
N GLU A 133 1.71 -20.35 7.34
CA GLU A 133 2.69 -20.91 8.26
C GLU A 133 3.89 -19.97 8.43
N ASN A 134 4.53 -20.08 9.59
CA ASN A 134 5.77 -19.37 9.86
C ASN A 134 6.88 -19.85 8.92
N VAL A 135 7.57 -18.90 8.31
CA VAL A 135 8.75 -19.17 7.46
C VAL A 135 9.96 -18.44 8.05
N TYR A 136 11.17 -18.81 7.63
CA TYR A 136 12.44 -18.39 8.24
C TYR A 136 12.57 -16.88 8.55
N PHE A 137 11.96 -16.01 7.73
CA PHE A 137 12.00 -14.55 7.91
C PHE A 137 10.67 -13.92 8.34
N TYR A 138 9.58 -14.69 8.43
CA TYR A 138 8.24 -14.18 8.71
C TYR A 138 7.51 -15.05 9.74
N ASN A 139 7.19 -14.43 10.87
CA ASN A 139 6.34 -15.00 11.91
C ASN A 139 4.92 -14.44 11.77
N TYR A 140 3.98 -15.29 11.39
CA TYR A 140 2.56 -14.99 11.22
C TYR A 140 1.72 -15.40 12.44
N SER A 141 2.25 -16.21 13.35
CA SER A 141 1.58 -16.52 14.62
C SER A 141 1.38 -15.24 15.43
N ILE A 142 0.18 -14.97 15.92
CA ILE A 142 -0.10 -13.91 16.91
C ILE A 142 -0.66 -14.53 18.19
N THR A 143 -0.25 -13.99 19.33
CA THR A 143 -0.77 -14.34 20.66
C THR A 143 -1.30 -13.14 21.43
N ALA A 144 -0.99 -11.93 20.98
CA ALA A 144 -1.43 -10.68 21.59
C ALA A 144 -1.78 -9.63 20.53
N LEU A 145 -2.70 -8.73 20.88
CA LEU A 145 -3.18 -7.69 19.98
C LEU A 145 -2.07 -6.74 19.51
N SER A 146 -1.10 -6.47 20.38
CA SER A 146 0.05 -5.62 20.10
C SER A 146 0.96 -6.15 18.98
N GLU A 147 0.89 -7.45 18.67
CA GLU A 147 1.71 -8.08 17.65
C GLU A 147 1.13 -7.93 16.23
N ILE A 148 -0.18 -7.67 16.12
CA ILE A 148 -0.85 -7.61 14.81
C ILE A 148 -0.22 -6.54 13.90
N PRO A 149 -0.08 -5.27 14.31
CA PRO A 149 0.37 -4.20 13.40
C PRO A 149 1.75 -4.46 12.78
N SER A 150 2.68 -5.07 13.53
CA SER A 150 4.04 -5.34 13.06
C SER A 150 4.13 -6.51 12.08
N LYS A 151 3.17 -7.45 12.17
CA LYS A 151 3.10 -8.67 11.34
C LYS A 151 2.22 -8.53 10.09
N LEU A 152 1.45 -7.45 9.97
CA LEU A 152 0.73 -7.13 8.74
C LEU A 152 1.68 -6.83 7.58
N ILE A 153 1.25 -7.13 6.35
CA ILE A 153 2.05 -6.94 5.13
C ILE A 153 1.57 -5.71 4.36
N GLY A 154 2.51 -4.89 3.88
CA GLY A 154 2.24 -3.81 2.93
C GLY A 154 1.16 -2.83 3.39
N TYR A 155 0.24 -2.49 2.49
CA TYR A 155 -0.82 -1.52 2.70
C TYR A 155 -1.84 -1.95 3.77
N HIS A 156 -1.85 -3.21 4.19
CA HIS A 156 -2.67 -3.68 5.30
C HIS A 156 -2.29 -3.01 6.62
N LYS A 157 -1.01 -2.62 6.78
CA LYS A 157 -0.55 -1.81 7.93
C LYS A 157 -1.27 -0.47 7.99
N VAL A 158 -1.44 0.18 6.84
CA VAL A 158 -2.14 1.48 6.74
C VAL A 158 -3.62 1.31 7.02
N MET A 159 -4.24 0.24 6.52
CA MET A 159 -5.62 -0.09 6.84
C MET A 159 -5.82 -0.27 8.35
N TRP A 160 -4.95 -1.05 9.00
CA TRP A 160 -5.02 -1.26 10.44
C TRP A 160 -4.84 0.04 11.23
N TRP A 161 -3.85 0.84 10.84
CA TRP A 161 -3.62 2.15 11.46
C TRP A 161 -4.84 3.07 11.33
N TYR A 162 -5.47 3.12 10.15
CA TYR A 162 -6.70 3.87 9.93
C TYR A 162 -7.83 3.37 10.83
N LEU A 163 -8.07 2.06 10.85
CA LEU A 163 -9.12 1.47 11.69
C LEU A 163 -8.89 1.80 13.17
N ASN A 164 -7.66 1.73 13.65
CA ASN A 164 -7.34 2.05 15.04
C ASN A 164 -7.55 3.53 15.44
N LEU A 165 -7.51 4.46 14.48
CA LEU A 165 -7.71 5.88 14.75
C LEU A 165 -9.17 6.34 14.61
N PHE A 166 -9.94 5.68 13.75
CA PHE A 166 -11.23 6.18 13.28
C PHE A 166 -12.40 5.21 13.48
N LYS A 167 -12.15 4.01 14.00
CA LYS A 167 -13.18 3.02 14.36
C LYS A 167 -12.98 2.56 15.79
#